data_AF-A0A2W1P132-F1
#
_entry.id   AF-A0A2W1P132-F1
#
_cell.length_a   1.000
_cell.length_b   1.000
_cell.length_c   1.000
_cell.angle_alpha   90.00
_cell.angle_beta   90.00
_cell.angle_gamma   90.00
#
_symmetry.space_group_name_H-M   'P 1'
#
loop_
_entity.id
_entity.type
_entity.pdbx_description
1 polymer ?
#
loop_
_entity_poly.entity_id
_entity_poly.type
_entity_poly.pdbx_seq_one_letter_code
_entity_poly.pdbx_strand_id
1 'polypeptide(L)'
;MEIKLYDEQNGKQEISVEELTKLAPLHVDLDERVPGAEGKAFDLKAWYRAWRNERGVPSAAVEPTHMTVEAADEFRATIPWNQLDQAVFLYEQNGSSLEKGYPIRLYVPDGSSECLNVKSVIHIHFGYHEVPEKAAYGFKNQVSVEELKLRKL
;
A
#
# COMPACT_ATOMS: atom_id res chain seq x y z
N MET A 1 -8.19 6.46 12.91
CA MET A 1 -7.38 7.07 11.83
C MET A 1 -7.99 6.67 10.51
N GLU A 2 -8.03 7.60 9.56
CA GLU A 2 -8.56 7.37 8.21
C GLU A 2 -7.42 7.27 7.20
N ILE A 3 -7.61 6.42 6.21
CA ILE A 3 -6.76 6.24 5.04
C ILE A 3 -7.44 6.91 3.86
N LYS A 4 -6.71 7.74 3.12
CA LYS A 4 -7.23 8.31 1.86
C LYS A 4 -6.96 7.34 0.72
N LEU A 5 -8.04 6.83 0.14
CA LEU A 5 -8.03 6.03 -1.06
C LEU A 5 -8.33 6.91 -2.27
N TYR A 6 -7.55 6.73 -3.33
CA TYR A 6 -7.83 7.30 -4.62
C TYR A 6 -7.66 6.21 -5.69
N ASP A 7 -8.67 6.02 -6.51
CA ASP A 7 -8.62 5.16 -7.68
C ASP A 7 -9.01 6.02 -8.89
N GLU A 8 -8.16 6.08 -9.93
CA GLU A 8 -8.39 6.96 -11.08
C GLU A 8 -9.73 6.69 -11.79
N GLN A 9 -10.27 5.47 -11.68
CA GLN A 9 -11.56 5.10 -12.29
C GLN A 9 -12.72 5.15 -11.29
N ASN A 10 -12.48 4.87 -10.00
CA ASN A 10 -13.52 4.68 -9.00
C ASN A 10 -13.68 5.85 -8.00
N GLY A 11 -12.82 6.87 -8.13
CA GLY A 11 -12.88 8.12 -7.38
C GLY A 11 -12.11 8.08 -6.06
N LYS A 12 -12.44 9.02 -5.17
CA LYS A 12 -11.78 9.21 -3.86
C LYS A 12 -12.68 8.71 -2.73
N GLN A 13 -12.05 8.22 -1.67
CA GLN A 13 -12.71 7.83 -0.42
C GLN A 13 -11.77 8.02 0.76
N GLU A 14 -12.30 8.40 1.90
CA GLU A 14 -11.62 8.25 3.19
C GLU A 14 -12.26 7.04 3.89
N ILE A 15 -11.42 6.14 4.40
CA ILE A 15 -11.86 4.87 5.00
C ILE A 15 -11.09 4.60 6.28
N SER A 16 -11.76 4.14 7.32
CA SER A 16 -11.10 3.74 8.56
C SER A 16 -10.37 2.41 8.42
N VAL A 17 -9.41 2.14 9.32
CA VAL A 17 -8.75 0.82 9.38
C VAL A 17 -9.76 -0.29 9.69
N GLU A 18 -10.76 -0.02 10.52
CA GLU A 18 -11.81 -0.98 10.87
C GLU A 18 -12.67 -1.35 9.65
N GLU A 19 -13.01 -0.37 8.82
CA GLU A 19 -13.75 -0.64 7.57
C GLU A 19 -12.89 -1.38 6.55
N LEU A 20 -11.60 -1.03 6.43
CA LEU A 20 -10.64 -1.74 5.57
C LEU A 20 -10.57 -3.22 5.93
N THR A 21 -10.40 -3.53 7.22
CA THR A 21 -10.27 -4.90 7.69
C THR A 21 -11.58 -5.66 7.56
N LYS A 22 -12.72 -5.05 7.89
CA LYS A 22 -14.04 -5.67 7.74
C LYS A 22 -14.38 -6.03 6.29
N LEU A 23 -13.92 -5.22 5.33
CA LEU A 23 -14.16 -5.42 3.91
C LEU A 23 -13.22 -6.47 3.29
N ALA A 24 -12.10 -6.75 3.94
CA ALA A 24 -11.12 -7.70 3.41
C ALA A 24 -11.65 -9.14 3.53
N PRO A 25 -11.79 -9.88 2.42
CA PRO A 25 -12.30 -11.25 2.46
C PRO A 25 -11.24 -12.27 2.88
N LEU A 26 -9.96 -11.87 2.86
CA LEU A 26 -8.83 -12.76 3.12
C LEU A 26 -7.88 -12.13 4.13
N HIS A 27 -7.92 -12.65 5.35
CA HIS A 27 -6.98 -12.35 6.42
C HIS A 27 -5.95 -13.48 6.54
N VAL A 28 -4.71 -13.11 6.85
CA VAL A 28 -3.59 -14.04 7.01
C VAL A 28 -2.77 -13.66 8.24
N ASP A 29 -2.12 -14.65 8.84
CA ASP A 29 -1.00 -14.38 9.74
C ASP A 29 0.19 -13.89 8.92
N LEU A 30 0.86 -12.82 9.37
CA LEU A 30 1.92 -12.19 8.59
C LEU A 30 3.09 -13.16 8.31
N ASP A 31 3.37 -14.08 9.24
CA ASP A 31 4.43 -15.09 9.11
C ASP A 31 4.21 -16.02 7.89
N GLU A 32 2.96 -16.23 7.46
CA GLU A 32 2.64 -17.02 6.28
C GLU A 32 3.11 -16.37 4.97
N ARG A 33 3.31 -15.05 4.98
CA ARG A 33 3.75 -14.27 3.81
C ARG A 33 5.17 -13.72 3.97
N VAL A 34 5.57 -13.41 5.20
CA VAL A 34 6.88 -12.84 5.54
C VAL A 34 7.42 -13.61 6.75
N PRO A 35 8.24 -14.66 6.53
CA PRO A 35 8.75 -15.49 7.61
C PRO A 35 9.48 -14.68 8.69
N GLY A 36 9.13 -14.93 9.95
CA GLY A 36 9.66 -14.24 11.13
C GLY A 36 8.98 -12.91 11.44
N ALA A 37 7.93 -12.51 10.70
CA ALA A 37 7.16 -11.31 10.99
C ALA A 37 5.80 -11.66 11.63
N GLU A 38 5.45 -10.95 12.70
CA GLU A 38 4.25 -11.22 13.49
C GLU A 38 3.13 -10.20 13.24
N GLY A 39 1.89 -10.66 13.34
CA GLY A 39 0.68 -9.84 13.33
C GLY A 39 -0.38 -10.32 12.35
N LYS A 40 -1.55 -9.68 12.38
CA LYS A 40 -2.64 -9.94 11.44
C LYS A 40 -2.58 -8.98 10.26
N ALA A 41 -2.69 -9.56 9.08
CA ALA A 41 -2.68 -8.85 7.82
C ALA A 41 -3.91 -9.21 6.97
N PHE A 42 -4.17 -8.43 5.95
CA PHE A 42 -5.11 -8.80 4.89
C PHE A 42 -4.46 -8.70 3.51
N ASP A 43 -4.93 -9.56 2.59
CA ASP A 43 -4.46 -9.62 1.21
C ASP A 43 -4.93 -8.40 0.41
N LEU A 44 -3.97 -7.69 -0.20
CA LEU A 44 -4.22 -6.43 -0.89
C LEU A 44 -5.17 -6.60 -2.08
N LYS A 45 -4.91 -7.57 -2.96
CA LYS A 45 -5.68 -7.71 -4.21
C LYS A 45 -7.07 -8.25 -3.92
N ALA A 46 -7.19 -9.19 -2.98
CA ALA A 46 -8.48 -9.70 -2.54
C ALA A 46 -9.34 -8.58 -1.92
N TRP A 47 -8.74 -7.74 -1.06
CA TRP A 47 -9.40 -6.56 -0.51
C TRP A 47 -9.81 -5.57 -1.61
N TYR A 48 -8.91 -5.21 -2.52
CA TYR A 48 -9.19 -4.24 -3.59
C TYR A 48 -10.37 -4.68 -4.47
N ARG A 49 -10.43 -5.96 -4.84
CA ARG A 49 -11.54 -6.54 -5.60
C ARG A 49 -12.86 -6.50 -4.82
N ALA A 50 -12.83 -6.82 -3.53
CA ALA A 50 -14.01 -6.73 -2.66
C ALA A 50 -14.52 -5.28 -2.55
N TRP A 51 -13.61 -4.33 -2.33
CA TRP A 51 -13.91 -2.91 -2.26
C TRP A 51 -14.55 -2.36 -3.54
N ARG A 52 -14.03 -2.76 -4.70
CA ARG A 52 -14.65 -2.44 -5.99
C ARG A 52 -16.06 -3.01 -6.14
N ASN A 53 -16.23 -4.28 -5.78
CA ASN A 53 -17.52 -4.96 -5.93
C ASN A 53 -18.61 -4.32 -5.05
N GLU A 54 -18.27 -3.92 -3.83
CA GLU A 54 -19.20 -3.20 -2.93
C GLU A 54 -19.70 -1.88 -3.54
N ARG A 55 -18.87 -1.24 -4.36
CA ARG A 55 -19.21 0.00 -5.08
C ARG A 55 -19.95 -0.23 -6.40
N GLY A 56 -20.35 -1.47 -6.69
CA GLY A 56 -21.03 -1.83 -7.94
C GLY A 56 -20.14 -1.77 -9.19
N VAL A 57 -18.82 -1.72 -9.01
CA VAL A 57 -17.85 -1.76 -10.12
C VAL A 57 -17.73 -3.22 -10.56
N PRO A 58 -18.04 -3.55 -11.83
CA PRO A 58 -18.04 -4.93 -12.28
C PRO A 58 -16.67 -5.61 -12.10
N SER A 59 -16.66 -6.89 -11.74
CA SER A 59 -15.44 -7.70 -11.67
C SER A 59 -14.72 -7.82 -13.03
N ALA A 60 -15.41 -7.54 -14.15
CA ALA A 60 -14.83 -7.50 -15.49
C ALA A 60 -14.11 -6.17 -15.81
N ALA A 61 -14.16 -5.17 -14.91
CA ALA A 61 -13.40 -3.94 -15.06
C ALA A 61 -11.91 -4.21 -14.91
N VAL A 62 -11.12 -3.52 -15.73
CA VAL A 62 -9.66 -3.60 -15.80
C VAL A 62 -9.05 -3.40 -14.41
N GLU A 63 -8.00 -4.16 -14.07
CA GLU A 63 -7.25 -3.95 -12.83
C GLU A 63 -6.28 -2.76 -12.98
N PRO A 64 -5.87 -2.12 -11.88
CA PRO A 64 -4.84 -1.08 -11.92
C PRO A 64 -3.56 -1.57 -12.59
N THR A 65 -2.81 -0.65 -13.19
CA THR A 65 -1.45 -0.95 -13.68
C THR A 65 -0.41 -0.84 -12.57
N HIS A 66 -0.68 -0.04 -11.54
CA HIS A 66 0.18 0.14 -10.38
C HIS A 66 -0.60 0.62 -9.16
N MET A 67 0.04 0.50 -8.00
CA MET A 67 -0.39 1.13 -6.76
C MET A 67 0.71 2.06 -6.24
N THR A 68 0.34 3.24 -5.80
CA THR A 68 1.22 4.13 -5.03
C THR A 68 0.74 4.22 -3.59
N VAL A 69 1.63 4.05 -2.63
CA VAL A 69 1.36 4.34 -1.22
C VAL A 69 2.17 5.53 -0.75
N GLU A 70 1.60 6.30 0.16
CA GLU A 70 2.28 7.38 0.87
C GLU A 70 2.14 7.17 2.38
N ALA A 71 3.29 7.26 3.05
CA ALA A 71 3.41 7.13 4.49
C ALA A 71 3.35 8.51 5.18
N ALA A 72 3.09 8.49 6.49
CA ALA A 72 3.05 9.68 7.32
C ALA A 72 4.38 10.45 7.39
N ASP A 73 5.51 9.80 7.11
CA ASP A 73 6.84 10.39 7.03
C ASP A 73 7.21 10.88 5.61
N GLU A 74 6.21 11.02 4.73
CA GLU A 74 6.35 11.42 3.33
C GLU A 74 7.11 10.41 2.44
N PHE A 75 7.41 9.21 2.96
CA PHE A 75 7.90 8.12 2.14
C PHE A 75 6.81 7.70 1.15
N ARG A 76 7.22 7.48 -0.10
CA ARG A 76 6.35 7.05 -1.18
C ARG A 76 6.92 5.83 -1.87
N ALA A 77 6.06 4.89 -2.22
CA ALA A 77 6.41 3.79 -3.11
C ALA A 77 5.33 3.61 -4.18
N THR A 78 5.75 3.55 -5.44
CA THR A 78 4.92 3.19 -6.59
C THR A 78 5.34 1.80 -7.06
N ILE A 79 4.40 0.87 -7.09
CA ILE A 79 4.66 -0.55 -7.28
C ILE A 79 3.80 -1.05 -8.46
N PRO A 80 4.41 -1.69 -9.46
CA PRO A 80 3.67 -2.32 -10.56
C PRO A 80 2.66 -3.34 -10.03
N TRP A 81 1.45 -3.37 -10.61
CA TRP A 81 0.37 -4.21 -10.10
C TRP A 81 0.70 -5.71 -10.15
N ASN A 82 1.48 -6.14 -11.14
CA ASN A 82 1.96 -7.52 -11.26
C ASN A 82 2.99 -7.92 -10.19
N GLN A 83 3.51 -6.97 -9.39
CA GLN A 83 4.41 -7.26 -8.26
C GLN A 83 3.68 -7.31 -6.92
N LEU A 84 2.35 -7.17 -6.92
CA LEU A 84 1.53 -7.08 -5.71
C LEU A 84 0.77 -8.36 -5.38
N ASP A 85 1.10 -9.50 -6.00
CA ASP A 85 0.35 -10.76 -5.85
C ASP A 85 0.40 -11.35 -4.43
N GLN A 86 1.48 -11.10 -3.70
CA GLN A 86 1.61 -11.50 -2.29
C GLN A 86 1.53 -10.31 -1.34
N ALA A 87 1.15 -9.12 -1.83
CA ALA A 87 1.15 -7.92 -1.01
C ALA A 87 0.07 -7.97 0.06
N VAL A 88 0.43 -7.58 1.28
CA VAL A 88 -0.48 -7.54 2.43
C VAL A 88 -0.37 -6.23 3.19
N PHE A 89 -1.48 -5.82 3.79
CA PHE A 89 -1.50 -4.75 4.79
C PHE A 89 -1.61 -5.35 6.18
N LEU A 90 -0.56 -5.16 6.98
CA LEU A 90 -0.56 -5.44 8.41
C LEU A 90 -1.33 -4.33 9.14
N TYR A 91 -2.23 -4.71 10.05
CA TYR A 91 -3.06 -3.77 10.81
C TYR A 91 -3.09 -4.03 12.33
N GLU A 92 -2.67 -5.23 12.76
CA GLU A 92 -2.68 -5.63 14.16
C GLU A 92 -1.42 -6.40 14.53
N GLN A 93 -0.89 -6.16 15.73
CA GLN A 93 0.18 -6.93 16.35
C GLN A 93 -0.15 -7.15 17.82
N ASN A 94 0.12 -8.35 18.34
CA ASN A 94 -0.16 -8.71 19.75
C ASN A 94 -1.62 -8.45 20.19
N GLY A 95 -2.58 -8.65 19.28
CA GLY A 95 -4.01 -8.42 19.58
C GLY A 95 -4.42 -6.95 19.70
N SER A 96 -3.57 -6.03 19.27
CA SER A 96 -3.80 -4.58 19.34
C SER A 96 -3.40 -3.87 18.04
N SER A 97 -3.90 -2.66 17.83
CA SER A 97 -3.45 -1.81 16.73
C SER A 97 -1.93 -1.63 16.77
N LEU A 98 -1.34 -1.37 15.60
CA LEU A 98 0.11 -1.18 15.49
C LEU A 98 0.61 -0.04 16.39
N GLU A 99 1.63 -0.31 17.20
CA GLU A 99 2.39 0.75 17.87
C GLU A 99 3.39 1.40 16.89
N LYS A 100 4.07 0.57 16.09
CA LYS A 100 5.05 1.00 15.08
C LYS A 100 4.48 0.78 13.69
N GLY A 101 4.43 1.84 12.89
CA GLY A 101 3.85 1.77 11.55
C GLY A 101 2.33 1.94 11.53
N TYR A 102 1.73 2.44 12.63
CA TYR A 102 0.33 2.87 12.65
C TYR A 102 0.07 3.90 11.53
N PRO A 103 -1.09 3.87 10.84
CA PRO A 103 -2.23 2.99 11.08
C PRO A 103 -2.13 1.58 10.48
N ILE A 104 -1.50 1.43 9.32
CA ILE A 104 -1.27 0.15 8.64
C ILE A 104 0.12 0.14 7.99
N ARG A 105 0.64 -1.05 7.73
CA ARG A 105 1.97 -1.25 7.13
C ARG A 105 1.86 -2.18 5.92
N LEU A 106 2.37 -1.73 4.77
CA LEU A 106 2.44 -2.53 3.55
C LEU A 106 3.65 -3.46 3.60
N TYR A 107 3.44 -4.72 3.24
CA TYR A 107 4.51 -5.67 2.89
C TYR A 107 4.30 -6.17 1.46
N VAL A 108 5.39 -6.32 0.70
CA VAL A 108 5.41 -6.86 -0.66
C VAL A 108 6.49 -7.94 -0.76
N PRO A 109 6.19 -9.20 -0.39
CA PRO A 109 7.18 -10.29 -0.33
C PRO A 109 7.82 -10.61 -1.68
N ASP A 110 7.03 -10.58 -2.76
CA ASP A 110 7.46 -10.93 -4.12
C ASP A 110 7.98 -9.74 -4.93
N GLY A 111 8.13 -8.56 -4.30
CA GLY A 111 8.56 -7.34 -4.99
C GLY A 111 9.99 -7.45 -5.52
N SER A 112 10.27 -6.82 -6.67
CA SER A 112 11.61 -6.82 -7.30
C SER A 112 12.72 -6.15 -6.46
N SER A 113 12.36 -5.54 -5.35
CA SER A 113 13.24 -4.92 -4.37
C SER A 113 12.95 -5.61 -3.06
N GLU A 114 13.91 -6.42 -2.58
CA GLU A 114 13.91 -7.17 -1.30
C GLU A 114 12.75 -6.81 -0.36
N CYS A 115 11.69 -7.62 -0.34
CA CYS A 115 10.57 -7.52 0.62
C CYS A 115 10.15 -6.07 0.96
N LEU A 116 9.79 -5.26 -0.06
CA LEU A 116 9.43 -3.85 0.13
C LEU A 116 8.41 -3.68 1.26
N ASN A 117 8.68 -2.71 2.13
CA ASN A 117 7.93 -2.52 3.35
C ASN A 117 7.72 -1.04 3.66
N VAL A 118 6.47 -0.60 3.71
CA VAL A 118 6.09 0.81 3.94
C VAL A 118 5.30 0.93 5.23
N LYS A 119 5.87 1.65 6.21
CA LYS A 119 5.26 1.90 7.52
C LYS A 119 4.28 3.07 7.45
N SER A 120 3.28 3.08 8.32
CA SER A 120 2.42 4.25 8.54
C SER A 120 1.77 4.77 7.25
N VAL A 121 1.24 3.85 6.43
CA VAL A 121 0.57 4.22 5.18
C VAL A 121 -0.70 5.01 5.51
N ILE A 122 -0.85 6.17 4.88
CA ILE A 122 -2.00 7.08 5.06
C ILE A 122 -2.71 7.39 3.75
N HIS A 123 -2.03 7.28 2.60
CA HIS A 123 -2.67 7.38 1.29
C HIS A 123 -2.37 6.15 0.43
N ILE A 124 -3.38 5.70 -0.31
CA ILE A 124 -3.27 4.63 -1.30
C ILE A 124 -3.88 5.13 -2.61
N HIS A 125 -3.14 5.00 -3.70
CA HIS A 125 -3.52 5.43 -5.04
C HIS A 125 -3.44 4.25 -6.02
N PHE A 126 -4.50 4.03 -6.81
CA PHE A 126 -4.55 3.05 -7.88
C PHE A 126 -4.59 3.74 -9.24
N GLY A 127 -3.55 3.55 -10.05
CA GLY A 127 -3.41 4.17 -11.37
C GLY A 127 -3.53 3.16 -12.52
N TYR A 128 -3.86 3.66 -13.71
CA TYR A 128 -4.17 2.81 -14.88
C TYR A 128 -3.46 3.20 -16.18
N HIS A 129 -2.92 4.42 -16.28
CA HIS A 129 -2.46 4.97 -17.56
C HIS A 129 -0.96 4.79 -17.81
N GLU A 130 -0.16 4.64 -16.76
CA GLU A 130 1.29 4.46 -16.85
C GLU A 130 1.66 3.15 -16.13
N VAL A 131 2.34 2.25 -16.84
CA VAL A 131 2.86 1.02 -16.23
C VAL A 131 4.32 1.29 -15.82
N PRO A 132 4.63 1.45 -14.53
CA PRO A 132 6.01 1.51 -14.10
C PRO A 132 6.69 0.17 -14.43
N GLU A 133 7.87 0.21 -15.06
CA GLU A 133 8.61 -1.02 -15.38
C GLU A 133 9.09 -1.75 -14.11
N LYS A 134 9.37 -0.98 -13.05
CA LYS A 134 9.90 -1.46 -11.77
C LYS A 134 9.30 -0.65 -10.62
N ALA A 135 9.31 -1.23 -9.42
CA ALA A 135 8.99 -0.48 -8.22
C ALA A 135 9.93 0.73 -8.06
N ALA A 136 9.37 1.88 -7.74
CA ALA A 136 10.09 3.13 -7.48
C ALA A 136 9.71 3.66 -6.10
N TYR A 137 10.69 4.09 -5.32
CA TYR A 137 10.47 4.55 -3.95
C TYR A 137 11.42 5.67 -3.55
N GLY A 138 10.98 6.51 -2.61
CA GLY A 138 11.75 7.64 -2.11
C GLY A 138 10.90 8.57 -1.24
N PHE A 139 11.55 9.57 -0.65
CA PHE A 139 10.88 10.63 0.08
C PHE A 139 10.52 11.78 -0.88
N LYS A 140 9.35 12.40 -0.70
CA LYS A 140 8.94 13.56 -1.52
C LYS A 140 9.97 14.70 -1.54
N ASN A 141 10.69 14.87 -0.43
CA ASN A 141 11.69 15.91 -0.25
C ASN A 141 13.13 15.41 -0.53
N GLN A 142 13.33 14.65 -1.60
CA GLN A 142 14.68 14.35 -2.07
C GLN A 142 15.30 15.61 -2.67
N VAL A 143 16.10 16.31 -1.86
CA VAL A 143 17.08 17.27 -2.36
C VAL A 143 18.06 16.51 -3.24
N SER A 144 18.18 16.88 -4.51
CA SER A 144 19.15 16.22 -5.39
C SER A 144 20.58 16.51 -4.92
N VAL A 145 21.54 15.64 -5.25
CA VAL A 145 22.96 15.90 -4.95
C VAL A 145 23.43 17.22 -5.60
N GLU A 146 22.80 17.62 -6.70
CA GLU A 146 23.06 18.88 -7.40
C GLU A 146 22.54 20.08 -6.61
N GLU A 147 21.35 19.98 -6.01
CA GLU A 147 20.79 21.01 -5.13
C GLU A 147 21.59 21.19 -3.82
N LEU A 148 22.19 20.11 -3.30
CA LEU A 148 23.10 20.17 -2.14
C LEU A 148 24.41 20.92 -2.46
N LYS A 149 24.90 20.87 -3.70
CA LYS A 149 26.10 21.60 -4.13
C LYS A 149 25.86 23.11 -4.26
N LEU A 150 24.63 23.54 -4.56
CA LEU A 150 24.27 24.95 -4.75
C LEU A 150 24.08 25.73 -3.44
N ARG A 151 23.94 25.06 -2.29
CA ARG A 151 23.76 25.70 -0.97
C ARG A 151 25.07 25.98 -0.22
N LYS A 152 26.22 25.79 -0.85
CA LYS A 152 27.54 26.24 -0.33
C LYS A 152 28.05 27.44 -1.14
N LEU A 153 27.37 28.57 -1.04
CA LEU A 153 27.90 29.89 -1.41
C LEU A 153 27.45 30.91 -0.35
#